data_AF-A0A371R8B9-F1
#
_entry.id   AF-A0A371R8B9-F1
#
_cell.length_a   1.000
_cell.length_b   1.000
_cell.length_c   1.000
_cell.angle_alpha   90.00
_cell.angle_beta   90.00
_cell.angle_gamma   90.00
#
_symmetry.space_group_name_H-M   'P 1'
#
loop_
_entity.id
_entity.type
_entity.pdbx_description
1 polymer ?
#
loop_
_entity_poly.entity_id
_entity_poly.type
_entity_poly.pdbx_seq_one_letter_code
_entity_poly.pdbx_strand_id
1 'polypeptide(L)'
;MSAVSRHATVRLGRVVANTGRDVLVLIDSHAEERPTLRMGDVVLAAGRNEPAVGVISGINAPAPGLEGDGEDLWVIQVELTGSLKSDGDVPVYSRGVPASPALGSVVHLATTPDLKLLHRNADETALPIGDVQGINGVKATVDPDMLLDGGFAIMGASGTGKSASLACIVRALLRARFPIHALLIDPYNEFGTSFGKAASVIEPRPGLFPHWLLTYDELVWVLSMSGDDLDRDERALLDQAIPSARRNFLQRHGQIMGSEGVSIDAPIPYRVTDLLTFIEKAAEDLGHSLAVRSRLRGRLMTAIADPRLSIIFGTAATTDNLSTLLCDLFRLDRSPPLAVLQLGRLTAGLDKLIVSVVCRLAAALAEWSGISRHTLVLMDNAERYAPAEVQDEASRFARDAIRVLGGRPRKLGTALGLTASSPRKILTGTC
;
A
#
# COMPACT_ATOMS: atom_id res chain seq x y z
N MET A 1 -40.42 25.76 10.74
CA MET A 1 -40.32 24.62 11.68
C MET A 1 -39.45 23.59 11.00
N SER A 2 -38.17 23.55 11.37
CA SER A 2 -37.11 22.79 10.69
C SER A 2 -37.23 21.30 11.00
N ALA A 3 -36.75 20.46 10.08
CA ALA A 3 -36.74 19.00 10.11
C ALA A 3 -35.81 18.40 11.18
N VAL A 4 -35.77 18.98 12.37
CA VAL A 4 -35.17 18.36 13.56
C VAL A 4 -36.29 17.56 14.24
N SER A 5 -36.49 16.33 13.77
CA SER A 5 -37.44 15.38 14.35
C SER A 5 -37.05 15.00 15.79
N ARG A 6 -37.94 15.31 16.74
CA ARG A 6 -38.38 14.58 17.96
C ARG A 6 -37.46 13.55 18.66
N HIS A 7 -36.15 13.67 18.60
CA HIS A 7 -35.25 13.00 19.53
C HIS A 7 -34.77 14.02 20.57
N ALA A 8 -34.53 13.59 21.81
CA ALA A 8 -34.04 14.44 22.87
C ALA A 8 -32.62 14.92 22.52
N THR A 9 -32.52 16.02 21.77
CA THR A 9 -31.26 16.65 21.38
C THR A 9 -30.73 17.44 22.57
N VAL A 10 -29.57 17.06 23.08
CA VAL A 10 -28.90 17.83 24.14
C VAL A 10 -28.36 19.11 23.52
N ARG A 11 -28.99 20.24 23.86
CA ARG A 11 -28.50 21.56 23.48
C ARG A 11 -27.18 21.80 24.19
N LEU A 12 -26.14 22.11 23.42
CA LEU A 12 -24.80 22.40 23.93
C LEU A 12 -24.60 23.90 24.18
N GLY A 13 -25.10 24.73 23.28
CA GLY A 13 -24.82 26.16 23.32
C GLY A 13 -25.12 26.87 22.02
N ARG A 14 -24.37 27.94 21.74
CA ARG A 14 -24.57 28.79 20.56
C ARG A 14 -23.26 29.22 19.90
N VAL A 15 -23.31 29.41 18.59
CA VAL A 15 -22.19 29.94 17.81
C VAL A 15 -21.90 31.38 18.22
N VAL A 16 -20.65 31.67 18.61
CA VAL A 16 -20.19 33.02 18.99
C VAL A 16 -19.12 33.57 18.06
N ALA A 17 -18.49 32.73 17.24
CA ALA A 17 -17.64 33.15 16.14
C ALA A 17 -17.73 32.14 14.98
N ASN A 18 -17.52 32.61 13.75
CA ASN A 18 -17.52 31.78 12.55
C ASN A 18 -16.48 32.31 11.54
N THR A 19 -15.51 31.47 11.17
CA THR A 19 -14.46 31.78 10.18
C THR A 19 -14.74 31.12 8.82
N GLY A 20 -15.89 30.47 8.66
CA GLY A 20 -16.29 29.70 7.49
C GLY A 20 -16.05 28.20 7.67
N ARG A 21 -14.80 27.81 7.94
CA ARG A 21 -14.39 26.42 8.22
C ARG A 21 -14.65 26.03 9.67
N ASP A 22 -14.27 26.92 10.59
CA ASP A 22 -14.36 26.67 12.02
C ASP A 22 -15.39 27.62 12.65
N VAL A 23 -16.13 27.10 13.63
CA VAL A 23 -17.01 27.89 14.48
C VAL A 23 -16.60 27.74 15.95
N LEU A 24 -16.68 28.83 16.69
CA LEU A 24 -16.58 28.80 18.15
C LEU A 24 -17.97 28.73 18.74
N VAL A 25 -18.18 27.78 19.63
CA VAL A 25 -19.45 27.56 20.31
C VAL A 25 -19.24 27.82 21.79
N LEU A 26 -19.99 28.78 22.32
CA LEU A 26 -20.08 29.02 23.75
C LEU A 26 -21.05 28.00 24.35
N ILE A 27 -20.58 27.22 25.32
CA ILE A 27 -21.40 26.22 26.02
C ILE A 27 -22.32 26.92 27.03
N ASP A 28 -23.58 26.50 27.08
CA ASP A 28 -24.55 27.05 28.03
C ASP A 28 -24.15 26.67 29.48
N SER A 29 -24.00 27.67 30.35
CA SER A 29 -23.43 27.50 31.70
C SER A 29 -24.39 26.91 32.74
N HIS A 30 -25.70 26.93 32.49
CA HIS A 30 -26.78 26.58 33.43
C HIS A 30 -27.40 25.18 33.27
N ALA A 31 -26.74 24.23 32.58
CA ALA A 31 -27.25 22.86 32.53
C ALA A 31 -26.97 22.15 33.88
N GLU A 32 -28.01 21.72 34.59
CA GLU A 32 -27.90 20.96 35.86
C GLU A 32 -26.98 19.73 35.75
N GLU A 33 -26.85 19.17 34.52
CA GLU A 33 -25.83 18.20 34.14
C GLU A 33 -25.12 18.69 32.87
N ARG A 34 -23.85 19.11 32.99
CA ARG A 34 -23.03 19.42 31.80
C ARG A 34 -22.67 18.12 31.07
N PRO A 35 -22.96 17.98 29.75
CA PRO A 35 -22.53 16.81 29.00
C PRO A 35 -21.00 16.72 28.99
N THR A 36 -20.46 15.50 29.16
CA THR A 36 -19.01 15.27 29.06
C THR A 36 -18.60 15.35 27.59
N LEU A 37 -17.94 16.45 27.21
CA LEU A 37 -17.48 16.67 25.83
C LEU A 37 -16.08 16.11 25.62
N ARG A 38 -15.85 15.51 24.46
CA ARG A 38 -14.57 14.97 24.04
C ARG A 38 -14.18 15.53 22.67
N MET A 39 -12.88 15.60 22.45
CA MET A 39 -12.33 15.81 21.11
C MET A 39 -12.86 14.73 20.16
N GLY A 40 -13.35 15.13 18.99
CA GLY A 40 -13.94 14.22 18.02
C GLY A 40 -15.45 14.02 18.14
N ASP A 41 -16.11 14.52 19.19
CA ASP A 41 -17.57 14.48 19.28
C ASP A 41 -18.19 15.27 18.13
N VAL A 42 -19.30 14.76 17.59
CA VAL A 42 -20.00 15.39 16.48
C VAL A 42 -21.10 16.30 17.02
N VAL A 43 -21.24 17.47 16.40
CA VAL A 43 -22.28 18.45 16.72
C VAL A 43 -23.07 18.85 15.49
N LEU A 44 -24.32 19.25 15.71
CA LEU A 44 -25.22 19.78 14.70
C LEU A 44 -25.51 21.24 15.03
N ALA A 45 -25.06 22.14 14.16
CA ALA A 45 -25.36 23.56 14.25
C ALA A 45 -26.57 23.90 13.37
N ALA A 46 -27.53 24.64 13.92
CA ALA A 46 -28.69 25.10 13.17
C ALA A 46 -28.24 25.96 11.99
N GLY A 47 -28.59 25.51 10.78
CA GLY A 47 -28.37 26.27 9.54
C GLY A 47 -29.68 26.84 9.00
N ARG A 48 -29.58 27.63 7.92
CA ARG A 48 -30.71 28.36 7.34
C ARG A 48 -31.78 27.42 6.75
N ASN A 49 -31.34 26.34 6.10
CA ASN A 49 -32.21 25.31 5.49
C ASN A 49 -31.80 23.90 5.95
N GLU A 50 -30.51 23.65 6.07
CA GLU A 50 -29.92 22.35 6.43
C GLU A 50 -29.05 22.55 7.68
N PRO A 51 -29.09 21.67 8.68
CA PRO A 51 -28.16 21.74 9.79
C PRO A 51 -26.74 21.42 9.31
N ALA A 52 -25.78 22.22 9.77
CA ALA A 52 -24.38 21.98 9.51
C ALA A 52 -23.86 20.94 10.51
N VAL A 53 -23.04 20.02 10.01
CA VAL A 53 -22.38 18.98 10.77
C VAL A 53 -20.95 19.43 11.02
N GLY A 54 -20.49 19.32 12.27
CA GLY A 54 -19.12 19.61 12.63
C GLY A 54 -18.59 18.68 13.71
N VAL A 55 -17.28 18.70 13.89
CA VAL A 55 -16.56 17.87 14.85
C VAL A 55 -15.81 18.77 15.82
N ILE A 56 -15.87 18.45 17.12
CA ILE A 56 -15.12 19.19 18.15
C ILE A 56 -13.61 19.01 17.92
N SER A 57 -12.95 20.10 17.57
CA SER A 57 -11.50 20.18 17.28
C SER A 57 -10.71 20.91 18.36
N GLY A 58 -11.38 21.47 19.37
CA GLY A 58 -10.74 22.08 20.54
C GLY A 58 -11.74 22.33 21.67
N ILE A 59 -11.28 22.24 22.91
CA ILE A 59 -12.07 22.55 24.11
C ILE A 59 -11.23 23.47 24.99
N ASN A 60 -11.74 24.66 25.29
CA ASN A 60 -11.04 25.68 26.06
C ASN A 60 -11.93 26.23 27.17
N ALA A 61 -11.32 26.51 28.33
CA ALA A 61 -11.92 27.28 29.41
C ALA A 61 -11.07 28.55 29.61
N PRO A 62 -11.26 29.60 28.80
CA PRO A 62 -10.41 30.79 28.81
C PRO A 62 -10.50 31.61 30.11
N ALA A 63 -11.60 31.47 30.84
CA ALA A 63 -11.78 32.02 32.18
C ALA A 63 -12.26 30.90 33.10
N PRO A 64 -11.35 30.04 33.61
CA PRO A 64 -11.70 29.09 34.65
C PRO A 64 -12.01 29.89 35.90
N GLY A 65 -13.17 29.67 36.51
CA GLY A 65 -13.60 30.34 37.72
C GLY A 65 -12.55 30.14 38.82
N LEU A 66 -11.95 31.24 39.26
CA LEU A 66 -11.21 31.25 40.52
C LEU A 66 -12.24 31.14 41.63
N GLU A 67 -12.06 30.14 42.51
CA GLU A 67 -12.85 29.82 43.71
C GLU A 67 -13.97 30.82 44.05
N GLY A 68 -15.21 30.48 43.65
CA GLY A 68 -16.40 30.87 44.42
C GLY A 68 -17.38 31.89 43.85
N ASP A 69 -17.13 32.58 42.73
CA ASP A 69 -18.11 33.60 42.25
C ASP A 69 -18.19 33.81 40.72
N GLY A 70 -17.52 32.99 39.90
CA GLY A 70 -17.59 33.07 38.44
C GLY A 70 -18.03 31.74 37.81
N GLU A 71 -19.06 31.77 36.95
CA GLU A 71 -19.38 30.60 36.12
C GLU A 71 -18.25 30.34 35.12
N ASP A 72 -17.71 29.12 35.09
CA ASP A 72 -16.70 28.75 34.11
C ASP A 72 -17.23 28.99 32.68
N LEU A 73 -16.52 29.81 31.92
CA LEU A 73 -16.81 30.02 30.50
C LEU A 73 -16.14 28.90 29.70
N TRP A 74 -16.94 28.01 29.10
CA TRP A 74 -16.44 26.93 28.25
C TRP A 74 -16.72 27.26 26.78
N VAL A 75 -15.67 27.22 25.97
CA VAL A 75 -15.73 27.45 24.53
C VAL A 75 -15.16 26.25 23.81
N ILE A 76 -15.92 25.69 22.88
CA ILE A 76 -15.44 24.64 21.98
C ILE A 76 -15.20 25.20 20.59
N GLN A 77 -14.15 24.71 19.94
CA GLN A 77 -13.91 24.90 18.52
C GLN A 77 -14.47 23.71 17.77
N VAL A 78 -15.23 24.00 16.71
CA VAL A 78 -15.91 23.00 15.90
C VAL A 78 -15.47 23.21 14.46
N GLU A 79 -14.87 22.19 13.87
CA GLU A 79 -14.55 22.15 12.44
C GLU A 79 -15.76 21.62 11.67
N LEU A 80 -16.26 22.39 10.71
CA LEU A 80 -17.41 22.02 9.90
C LEU A 80 -17.02 21.04 8.79
N THR A 81 -17.74 19.92 8.68
CA THR A 81 -17.41 18.82 7.74
C THR A 81 -18.44 18.65 6.63
N GLY A 82 -19.71 18.99 6.89
CA GLY A 82 -20.79 18.80 5.93
C GLY A 82 -22.14 19.37 6.37
N SER A 83 -23.20 19.01 5.67
CA SER A 83 -24.59 19.31 6.04
C SER A 83 -25.49 18.08 5.91
N LEU A 84 -26.62 18.08 6.62
CA LEU A 84 -27.69 17.11 6.40
C LEU A 84 -28.72 17.70 5.45
N LYS A 85 -28.74 17.19 4.22
CA LYS A 85 -29.74 17.58 3.23
C LYS A 85 -31.05 16.86 3.50
N SER A 86 -32.15 17.57 3.41
CA SER A 86 -33.48 16.96 3.40
C SER A 86 -33.75 16.43 2.00
N ASP A 87 -33.36 15.18 1.72
CA ASP A 87 -33.61 14.51 0.45
C ASP A 87 -34.60 13.35 0.66
N GLY A 88 -35.88 13.61 0.37
CA GLY A 88 -36.97 12.67 0.66
C GLY A 88 -37.31 12.58 2.16
N ASP A 89 -37.67 11.37 2.60
CA ASP A 89 -38.19 11.10 3.95
C ASP A 89 -37.08 10.94 5.02
N VAL A 90 -35.84 10.70 4.58
CA VAL A 90 -34.68 10.52 5.47
C VAL A 90 -33.55 11.48 5.05
N PRO A 91 -33.01 12.29 5.98
CA PRO A 91 -31.90 13.18 5.65
C PRO A 91 -30.69 12.41 5.12
N VAL A 92 -29.93 13.03 4.22
CA VAL A 92 -28.69 12.47 3.66
C VAL A 92 -27.52 13.39 4.00
N TYR A 93 -26.44 12.82 4.50
CA TYR A 93 -25.20 13.56 4.74
C TYR A 93 -24.52 13.92 3.41
N SER A 94 -24.17 15.20 3.26
CA SER A 94 -23.39 15.71 2.14
C SER A 94 -22.11 16.36 2.68
N ARG A 95 -20.96 16.03 2.08
CA ARG A 95 -19.72 16.78 2.35
C ARG A 95 -19.86 18.23 1.89
N GLY A 96 -19.20 19.12 2.62
CA GLY A 96 -19.24 20.56 2.38
C GLY A 96 -20.45 21.23 3.04
N VAL A 97 -20.27 22.49 3.46
CA VAL A 97 -21.31 23.26 4.15
C VAL A 97 -21.80 24.36 3.21
N PRO A 98 -22.96 24.18 2.55
CA PRO A 98 -23.44 25.14 1.56
C PRO A 98 -23.79 26.50 2.17
N ALA A 99 -24.19 26.52 3.45
CA ALA A 99 -24.43 27.74 4.21
C ALA A 99 -23.86 27.57 5.62
N SER A 100 -22.83 28.34 5.95
CA SER A 100 -22.21 28.28 7.27
C SER A 100 -23.14 28.82 8.36
N PRO A 101 -23.13 28.29 9.60
CA PRO A 101 -24.03 28.72 10.67
C PRO A 101 -23.88 30.21 11.03
N ALA A 102 -24.99 30.91 11.27
CA ALA A 102 -24.92 32.31 11.70
C ALA A 102 -24.47 32.44 13.16
N LEU A 103 -24.00 33.63 13.56
CA LEU A 103 -23.81 33.95 14.98
C LEU A 103 -25.14 33.77 15.73
N GLY A 104 -25.06 33.19 16.92
CA GLY A 104 -26.21 32.84 17.75
C GLY A 104 -26.91 31.53 17.37
N SER A 105 -26.50 30.86 16.28
CA SER A 105 -27.09 29.57 15.90
C SER A 105 -26.92 28.55 17.02
N VAL A 106 -28.00 27.85 17.34
CA VAL A 106 -28.01 26.82 18.38
C VAL A 106 -27.24 25.60 17.90
N VAL A 107 -26.43 25.04 18.79
CA VAL A 107 -25.63 23.84 18.56
C VAL A 107 -26.10 22.73 19.49
N HIS A 108 -26.29 21.54 18.94
CA HIS A 108 -26.67 20.34 19.67
C HIS A 108 -25.58 19.27 19.53
N LEU A 109 -25.44 18.44 20.55
CA LEU A 109 -24.63 17.23 20.45
C LEU A 109 -25.35 16.23 19.54
N ALA A 110 -24.64 15.61 18.61
CA ALA A 110 -25.23 14.60 17.74
C ALA A 110 -25.68 13.39 18.56
N THR A 111 -26.92 12.95 18.34
CA THR A 111 -27.49 11.76 18.98
C THR A 111 -27.06 10.49 18.25
N THR A 112 -27.23 9.31 18.86
CA THR A 112 -26.95 8.03 18.18
C THR A 112 -27.68 7.87 16.84
N PRO A 113 -28.97 8.25 16.69
CA PRO A 113 -29.63 8.32 15.37
C PRO A 113 -28.94 9.25 14.37
N ASP A 114 -28.52 10.44 14.79
CA ASP A 114 -27.81 11.39 13.92
C ASP A 114 -26.49 10.79 13.45
N LEU A 115 -25.72 10.22 14.37
CA LEU A 115 -24.46 9.56 14.09
C LEU A 115 -24.63 8.36 13.14
N LYS A 116 -25.70 7.57 13.31
CA LYS A 116 -26.07 6.49 12.36
C LYS A 116 -26.35 7.02 10.97
N LEU A 117 -27.02 8.16 10.86
CA LEU A 117 -27.33 8.80 9.58
C LEU A 117 -26.09 9.35 8.90
N LEU A 118 -25.17 9.95 9.65
CA LEU A 118 -23.88 10.46 9.15
C LEU A 118 -22.96 9.35 8.61
N HIS A 119 -23.03 8.17 9.23
CA HIS A 119 -22.26 6.99 8.82
C HIS A 119 -23.06 6.03 7.93
N ARG A 120 -24.26 6.44 7.50
CA ARG A 120 -25.08 5.61 6.61
C ARG A 120 -24.44 5.65 5.23
N ASN A 121 -23.67 4.62 4.92
CA ASN A 121 -23.27 4.38 3.54
C ASN A 121 -24.52 4.02 2.74
N ALA A 122 -24.89 4.91 1.81
CA ALA A 122 -25.91 4.63 0.80
C ALA A 122 -25.43 3.60 -0.24
N ASP A 123 -24.13 3.28 -0.21
CA ASP A 123 -23.49 2.34 -1.12
C ASP A 123 -23.56 0.91 -0.57
N GLU A 124 -24.34 0.06 -1.23
CA GLU A 124 -24.50 -1.36 -0.90
C GLU A 124 -23.21 -2.17 -1.13
N THR A 125 -22.24 -1.65 -1.89
CA THR A 125 -20.97 -2.33 -2.18
C THR A 125 -19.92 -2.16 -1.07
N ALA A 126 -20.18 -1.27 -0.11
CA ALA A 126 -19.24 -0.94 0.94
C ALA A 126 -18.97 -2.11 1.89
N LEU A 127 -17.68 -2.31 2.22
CA LEU A 127 -17.19 -3.43 2.99
C LEU A 127 -16.99 -3.08 4.47
N PRO A 128 -17.63 -3.80 5.41
CA PRO A 128 -17.43 -3.56 6.83
C PRO A 128 -16.05 -4.04 7.29
N ILE A 129 -15.28 -3.15 7.91
CA ILE A 129 -13.93 -3.41 8.45
C ILE A 129 -13.87 -3.32 9.98
N GLY A 130 -14.92 -2.83 10.63
CA GLY A 130 -15.00 -2.70 12.08
C GLY A 130 -16.28 -2.01 12.54
N ASP A 131 -16.24 -1.47 13.75
CA ASP A 131 -17.31 -0.68 14.36
C ASP A 131 -16.82 0.74 14.61
N VAL A 132 -17.69 1.72 14.41
CA VAL A 132 -17.35 3.12 14.73
C VAL A 132 -17.38 3.29 16.24
N GLN A 133 -16.26 3.73 16.80
CA GLN A 133 -16.12 3.89 18.25
C GLN A 133 -17.16 4.88 18.79
N GLY A 134 -17.82 4.52 19.89
CA GLY A 134 -18.81 5.37 20.55
C GLY A 134 -20.22 5.31 19.96
N ILE A 135 -20.45 4.59 18.85
CA ILE A 135 -21.77 4.52 18.20
C ILE A 135 -22.22 3.07 18.05
N ASN A 136 -23.09 2.63 18.96
CA ASN A 136 -23.60 1.26 18.95
C ASN A 136 -24.36 0.93 17.65
N GLY A 137 -23.90 -0.11 16.97
CA GLY A 137 -24.53 -0.68 15.78
C GLY A 137 -24.16 0.02 14.47
N VAL A 138 -23.16 0.91 14.46
CA VAL A 138 -22.64 1.51 13.22
C VAL A 138 -21.34 0.82 12.82
N LYS A 139 -21.33 0.28 11.60
CA LYS A 139 -20.14 -0.34 11.01
C LYS A 139 -19.25 0.72 10.37
N ALA A 140 -17.95 0.61 10.61
CA ALA A 140 -16.95 1.30 9.81
C ALA A 140 -16.77 0.52 8.51
N THR A 141 -16.96 1.19 7.39
CA THR A 141 -16.97 0.59 6.06
C THR A 141 -15.96 1.25 5.12
N VAL A 142 -15.50 0.52 4.12
CA VAL A 142 -14.63 1.01 3.05
C VAL A 142 -15.23 0.67 1.70
N ASP A 143 -15.06 1.57 0.73
CA ASP A 143 -15.43 1.33 -0.66
C ASP A 143 -14.31 0.53 -1.33
N PRO A 144 -14.58 -0.71 -1.80
CA PRO A 144 -13.58 -1.55 -2.44
C PRO A 144 -13.07 -0.98 -3.76
N ASP A 145 -13.93 -0.33 -4.55
CA ASP A 145 -13.54 0.26 -5.84
C ASP A 145 -12.59 1.44 -5.59
N MET A 146 -12.86 2.28 -4.58
CA MET A 146 -11.91 3.33 -4.19
C MET A 146 -10.54 2.79 -3.78
N LEU A 147 -10.49 1.66 -3.05
CA LEU A 147 -9.23 1.03 -2.65
C LEU A 147 -8.47 0.46 -3.84
N LEU A 148 -9.18 -0.08 -4.83
CA LEU A 148 -8.61 -0.77 -5.98
C LEU A 148 -8.29 0.14 -7.17
N ASP A 149 -8.91 1.31 -7.25
CA ASP A 149 -8.68 2.30 -8.31
C ASP A 149 -7.46 3.18 -8.04
N GLY A 150 -7.14 3.46 -6.78
CA GLY A 150 -6.04 4.37 -6.41
C GLY A 150 -4.99 3.76 -5.51
N GLY A 151 -5.18 2.51 -5.06
CA GLY A 151 -4.41 2.01 -3.93
C GLY A 151 -4.77 2.73 -2.62
N PHE A 152 -4.10 2.37 -1.54
CA PHE A 152 -4.36 2.95 -0.23
C PHE A 152 -3.13 2.89 0.67
N ALA A 153 -3.09 3.79 1.67
CA ALA A 153 -2.03 3.84 2.66
C ALA A 153 -2.60 3.86 4.08
N ILE A 154 -2.07 3.00 4.94
CA ILE A 154 -2.38 2.95 6.38
C ILE A 154 -1.19 3.53 7.14
N MET A 155 -1.39 4.69 7.77
CA MET A 155 -0.34 5.43 8.45
C MET A 155 -0.58 5.47 9.97
N GLY A 156 0.50 5.39 10.74
CA GLY A 156 0.44 5.49 12.20
C GLY A 156 1.72 5.06 12.88
N ALA A 157 1.94 5.48 14.12
CA ALA A 157 3.13 5.10 14.88
C ALA A 157 3.24 3.57 15.07
N SER A 158 4.40 3.09 15.51
CA SER A 158 4.55 1.67 15.86
C SER A 158 3.57 1.30 17.00
N GLY A 159 2.93 0.14 16.89
CA GLY A 159 1.95 -0.32 17.87
C GLY A 159 0.52 0.23 17.71
N THR A 160 0.24 1.13 16.76
CA THR A 160 -1.11 1.69 16.56
C THR A 160 -2.08 0.80 15.78
N GLY A 161 -1.71 -0.46 15.50
CA GLY A 161 -2.58 -1.41 14.80
C GLY A 161 -2.59 -1.32 13.27
N LYS A 162 -1.52 -0.83 12.63
CA LYS A 162 -1.40 -0.77 11.15
C LYS A 162 -1.56 -2.13 10.48
N SER A 163 -0.75 -3.11 10.87
CA SER A 163 -0.77 -4.47 10.31
C SER A 163 -2.11 -5.17 10.56
N ALA A 164 -2.72 -4.92 11.73
CA ALA A 164 -4.08 -5.40 12.04
C ALA A 164 -5.14 -4.76 11.13
N SER A 165 -5.05 -3.45 10.88
CA SER A 165 -5.96 -2.73 9.98
C SER A 165 -5.82 -3.22 8.53
N LEU A 166 -4.58 -3.45 8.07
CA LEU A 166 -4.31 -4.05 6.77
C LEU A 166 -4.97 -5.43 6.66
N ALA A 167 -4.77 -6.29 7.65
CA ALA A 167 -5.40 -7.60 7.70
C ALA A 167 -6.94 -7.52 7.68
N CYS A 168 -7.54 -6.54 8.37
CA CYS A 168 -8.99 -6.32 8.36
C CYS A 168 -9.51 -5.96 6.97
N ILE A 169 -8.87 -4.99 6.28
CA ILE A 169 -9.24 -4.59 4.92
C ILE A 169 -9.14 -5.77 3.96
N VAL A 170 -8.01 -6.49 4.01
CA VAL A 170 -7.78 -7.66 3.14
C VAL A 170 -8.82 -8.75 3.41
N ARG A 171 -9.10 -9.06 4.68
CA ARG A 171 -10.16 -10.03 5.03
C ARG A 171 -11.53 -9.60 4.52
N ALA A 172 -11.84 -8.30 4.53
CA ALA A 172 -13.10 -7.79 4.02
C ALA A 172 -13.22 -8.02 2.50
N LEU A 173 -12.18 -7.66 1.74
CA LEU A 173 -12.11 -7.91 0.29
C LEU A 173 -12.25 -9.41 -0.05
N LEU A 174 -11.54 -10.27 0.69
CA LEU A 174 -11.59 -11.72 0.49
C LEU A 174 -12.96 -12.32 0.83
N ARG A 175 -13.61 -11.86 1.91
CA ARG A 175 -14.95 -12.34 2.32
C ARG A 175 -16.01 -12.00 1.30
N ALA A 176 -15.94 -10.81 0.72
CA ALA A 176 -16.86 -10.38 -0.32
C ALA A 176 -16.53 -10.95 -1.71
N ARG A 177 -15.49 -11.80 -1.82
CA ARG A 177 -15.07 -12.47 -3.05
C ARG A 177 -14.81 -11.50 -4.20
N PHE A 178 -14.21 -10.34 -3.88
CA PHE A 178 -13.79 -9.40 -4.91
C PHE A 178 -12.81 -10.07 -5.88
N PRO A 179 -12.91 -9.82 -7.19
CA PRO A 179 -12.08 -10.46 -8.21
C PRO A 179 -10.66 -9.85 -8.20
N ILE A 180 -9.86 -10.24 -7.21
CA ILE A 180 -8.50 -9.72 -6.99
C ILE A 180 -7.44 -10.81 -7.09
N HIS A 181 -6.28 -10.42 -7.62
CA HIS A 181 -5.02 -11.15 -7.56
C HIS A 181 -4.16 -10.52 -6.48
N ALA A 182 -4.29 -11.02 -5.25
CA ALA A 182 -3.69 -10.38 -4.07
C ALA A 182 -2.38 -11.03 -3.65
N LEU A 183 -1.35 -10.20 -3.47
CA LEU A 183 -0.05 -10.57 -2.95
C LEU A 183 0.32 -9.66 -1.78
N LEU A 184 0.57 -10.24 -0.61
CA LEU A 184 1.08 -9.54 0.57
C LEU A 184 2.56 -9.82 0.77
N ILE A 185 3.36 -8.75 0.79
CA ILE A 185 4.77 -8.78 1.12
C ILE A 185 4.92 -8.65 2.64
N ASP A 186 5.44 -9.69 3.27
CA ASP A 186 5.56 -9.83 4.71
C ASP A 186 7.04 -9.72 5.16
N PRO A 187 7.52 -8.51 5.50
CA PRO A 187 8.92 -8.26 5.86
C PRO A 187 9.34 -8.90 7.18
N TYR A 188 8.39 -9.28 8.05
CA TYR A 188 8.64 -9.73 9.43
C TYR A 188 8.06 -11.13 9.72
N ASN A 189 7.44 -11.77 8.73
CA ASN A 189 6.79 -13.07 8.82
C ASN A 189 5.62 -13.11 9.83
N GLU A 190 4.89 -12.00 9.98
CA GLU A 190 3.80 -11.84 10.95
C GLU A 190 2.42 -12.24 10.38
N PHE A 191 2.27 -12.27 9.06
CA PHE A 191 0.99 -12.51 8.41
C PHE A 191 0.72 -13.97 8.04
N GLY A 192 1.71 -14.86 8.20
CA GLY A 192 1.61 -16.27 7.79
C GLY A 192 0.40 -17.02 8.37
N THR A 193 -0.04 -16.66 9.58
CA THR A 193 -1.22 -17.24 10.24
C THR A 193 -2.43 -16.30 10.27
N SER A 194 -2.28 -15.08 9.77
CA SER A 194 -3.31 -14.03 9.87
C SER A 194 -4.54 -14.27 9.00
N PHE A 195 -4.48 -15.14 8.00
CA PHE A 195 -5.59 -15.35 7.06
C PHE A 195 -6.13 -16.80 7.04
N GLY A 196 -5.56 -17.70 7.85
CA GLY A 196 -5.96 -19.10 7.90
C GLY A 196 -6.01 -19.73 6.51
N LYS A 197 -7.11 -20.39 6.16
CA LYS A 197 -7.31 -21.05 4.86
C LYS A 197 -7.50 -20.09 3.68
N ALA A 198 -7.59 -18.78 3.92
CA ALA A 198 -7.79 -17.78 2.87
C ALA A 198 -6.47 -17.27 2.26
N ALA A 199 -5.31 -17.77 2.70
CA ALA A 199 -4.02 -17.43 2.13
C ALA A 199 -3.10 -18.64 1.94
N SER A 200 -2.22 -18.53 0.94
CA SER A 200 -1.09 -19.42 0.70
C SER A 200 0.18 -18.71 1.11
N VAL A 201 0.92 -19.27 2.06
CA VAL A 201 2.22 -18.72 2.48
C VAL A 201 3.30 -19.21 1.52
N ILE A 202 4.14 -18.29 1.05
CA ILE A 202 5.27 -18.55 0.17
C ILE A 202 6.54 -18.22 0.95
N GLU A 203 7.31 -19.25 1.26
CA GLU A 203 8.60 -19.11 1.94
C GLU A 203 9.75 -19.02 0.93
N PRO A 204 10.82 -18.26 1.25
CA PRO A 204 12.03 -18.26 0.44
C PRO A 204 12.62 -19.66 0.32
N ARG A 205 12.86 -20.09 -0.92
CA ARG A 205 13.50 -21.37 -1.24
C ARG A 205 14.47 -21.23 -2.40
N PRO A 206 15.46 -22.13 -2.54
CA PRO A 206 16.45 -22.03 -3.60
C PRO A 206 15.81 -21.96 -4.99
N GLY A 207 16.24 -20.98 -5.80
CA GLY A 207 15.76 -20.77 -7.17
C GLY A 207 14.30 -20.30 -7.29
N LEU A 208 13.68 -19.79 -6.22
CA LEU A 208 12.34 -19.21 -6.29
C LEU A 208 12.29 -17.97 -7.20
N PHE A 209 13.33 -17.13 -7.14
CA PHE A 209 13.47 -15.94 -7.97
C PHE A 209 14.75 -16.05 -8.80
N PRO A 210 14.73 -16.90 -9.85
CA PRO A 210 15.94 -17.24 -10.57
C PRO A 210 16.62 -16.03 -11.21
N HIS A 211 17.95 -16.09 -11.32
CA HIS A 211 18.80 -15.01 -11.86
C HIS A 211 18.32 -14.37 -13.17
N TRP A 212 17.62 -15.10 -14.04
CA TRP A 212 17.14 -14.58 -15.32
C TRP A 212 15.91 -13.66 -15.21
N LEU A 213 15.27 -13.56 -14.04
CA LEU A 213 14.24 -12.55 -13.72
C LEU A 213 14.82 -11.19 -13.33
N LEU A 214 16.11 -11.16 -13.00
CA LEU A 214 16.79 -9.93 -12.62
C LEU A 214 17.02 -9.06 -13.86
N THR A 215 16.93 -7.76 -13.66
CA THR A 215 17.48 -6.79 -14.63
C THR A 215 19.00 -6.89 -14.65
N TYR A 216 19.62 -6.30 -15.67
CA TYR A 216 21.06 -6.18 -15.78
C TYR A 216 21.69 -5.55 -14.54
N ASP A 217 21.20 -4.40 -14.10
CA ASP A 217 21.74 -3.68 -12.95
C ASP A 217 21.60 -4.48 -11.65
N GLU A 218 20.48 -5.19 -11.49
CA GLU A 218 20.25 -6.08 -10.35
C GLU A 218 21.19 -7.27 -10.34
N LEU A 219 21.45 -7.90 -11.49
CA LEU A 219 22.40 -8.99 -11.60
C LEU A 219 23.83 -8.49 -11.33
N VAL A 220 24.21 -7.33 -11.85
CA VAL A 220 25.51 -6.71 -11.57
C VAL A 220 25.68 -6.47 -10.06
N TRP A 221 24.65 -5.94 -9.39
CA TRP A 221 24.66 -5.75 -7.94
C TRP A 221 24.76 -7.08 -7.17
N VAL A 222 24.05 -8.13 -7.60
CA VAL A 222 24.18 -9.47 -7.01
C VAL A 222 25.60 -10.01 -7.16
N LEU A 223 26.24 -9.81 -8.31
CA LEU A 223 27.61 -10.25 -8.56
C LEU A 223 28.66 -9.42 -7.80
N SER A 224 28.37 -8.15 -7.48
CA SER A 224 29.27 -7.33 -6.66
C SER A 224 29.25 -7.73 -5.19
N MET A 225 28.20 -8.39 -4.68
CA MET A 225 28.20 -8.92 -3.29
C MET A 225 29.33 -9.91 -2.98
N SER A 226 29.94 -10.49 -4.02
CA SER A 226 31.06 -11.43 -3.90
C SER A 226 32.43 -10.75 -3.81
N GLY A 227 32.51 -9.41 -3.78
CA GLY A 227 33.77 -8.66 -3.70
C GLY A 227 33.59 -7.17 -4.00
N ASP A 228 34.48 -6.62 -4.81
CA ASP A 228 34.38 -5.22 -5.27
C ASP A 228 33.31 -5.07 -6.38
N ASP A 229 32.97 -3.84 -6.74
CA ASP A 229 32.13 -3.59 -7.91
C ASP A 229 32.75 -4.14 -9.21
N LEU A 230 31.89 -4.54 -10.14
CA LEU A 230 32.31 -4.94 -11.47
C LEU A 230 32.87 -3.72 -12.21
N ASP A 231 34.07 -3.88 -12.78
CA ASP A 231 34.71 -2.85 -13.59
C ASP A 231 34.00 -2.66 -14.95
N ARG A 232 34.42 -1.65 -15.73
CA ARG A 232 33.80 -1.32 -17.01
C ARG A 232 33.89 -2.48 -18.02
N ASP A 233 35.01 -3.21 -18.03
CA ASP A 233 35.25 -4.29 -19.00
C ASP A 233 34.46 -5.55 -18.62
N GLU A 234 34.35 -5.85 -17.32
CA GLU A 234 33.49 -6.90 -16.79
C GLU A 234 32.01 -6.63 -17.14
N ARG A 235 31.56 -5.39 -16.98
CA ARG A 235 30.21 -4.95 -17.37
C ARG A 235 29.97 -5.08 -18.87
N ALA A 236 30.90 -4.58 -19.69
CA ALA A 236 30.78 -4.67 -21.16
C ALA A 236 30.75 -6.12 -21.66
N LEU A 237 31.48 -7.02 -21.01
CA LEU A 237 31.43 -8.45 -21.30
C LEU A 237 30.08 -9.07 -20.89
N LEU A 238 29.58 -8.74 -19.71
CA LEU A 238 28.29 -9.24 -19.22
C LEU A 238 27.11 -8.77 -20.09
N ASP A 239 27.16 -7.52 -20.56
CA ASP A 239 26.18 -6.91 -21.47
C ASP A 239 26.02 -7.69 -22.79
N GLN A 240 27.10 -8.33 -23.26
CA GLN A 240 27.07 -9.19 -24.44
C GLN A 240 26.68 -10.64 -24.11
N ALA A 241 27.15 -11.14 -22.97
CA ALA A 241 26.94 -12.52 -22.54
C ALA A 241 25.46 -12.84 -22.28
N ILE A 242 24.72 -11.94 -21.61
CA ILE A 242 23.31 -12.18 -21.24
C ILE A 242 22.40 -12.32 -22.46
N PRO A 243 22.38 -11.38 -23.43
CA PRO A 243 21.57 -11.54 -24.64
C PRO A 243 21.98 -12.78 -25.44
N SER A 244 23.28 -13.12 -25.48
CA SER A 244 23.77 -14.34 -26.14
C SER A 244 23.20 -15.60 -25.51
N ALA A 245 23.27 -15.71 -24.17
CA ALA A 245 22.73 -16.85 -23.43
C ALA A 245 21.21 -16.99 -23.61
N ARG A 246 20.46 -15.88 -23.65
CA ARG A 246 19.01 -15.90 -23.92
C ARG A 246 18.69 -16.36 -25.33
N ARG A 247 19.41 -15.87 -26.35
CA ARG A 247 19.24 -16.36 -27.74
C ARG A 247 19.48 -17.87 -27.83
N ASN A 248 20.53 -18.36 -27.18
CA ASN A 248 20.82 -19.80 -27.14
C ASN A 248 19.69 -20.60 -26.49
N PHE A 249 19.07 -20.07 -25.42
CA PHE A 249 17.91 -20.72 -24.80
C PHE A 249 16.71 -20.78 -25.76
N LEU A 250 16.35 -19.67 -26.39
CA LEU A 250 15.22 -19.58 -27.32
C LEU A 250 15.39 -20.49 -28.55
N GLN A 251 16.60 -20.52 -29.13
CA GLN A 251 16.94 -21.41 -30.24
C GLN A 251 16.80 -22.89 -29.88
N ARG A 252 17.26 -23.30 -28.69
CA ARG A 252 17.10 -24.68 -28.21
C ARG A 252 15.64 -25.07 -28.00
N HIS A 253 14.77 -24.10 -27.73
CA HIS A 253 13.33 -24.30 -27.58
C HIS A 253 12.54 -24.05 -28.87
N GLY A 254 13.21 -23.94 -30.02
CA GLY A 254 12.58 -23.84 -31.34
C GLY A 254 11.83 -22.54 -31.59
N GLN A 255 12.08 -21.49 -30.79
CA GLN A 255 11.47 -20.18 -31.01
C GLN A 255 12.26 -19.38 -32.04
N ILE A 256 11.58 -18.95 -33.11
CA ILE A 256 12.15 -18.13 -34.18
C ILE A 256 12.21 -16.69 -33.67
N MET A 257 13.43 -16.16 -33.54
CA MET A 257 13.64 -14.75 -33.23
C MET A 257 13.30 -13.89 -34.45
N GLY A 258 12.53 -12.82 -34.25
CA GLY A 258 12.41 -11.74 -35.24
C GLY A 258 13.73 -11.00 -35.45
N SER A 259 13.76 -10.04 -36.38
CA SER A 259 14.92 -9.17 -36.60
C SER A 259 15.26 -8.27 -35.41
N GLU A 260 14.33 -8.14 -34.45
CA GLU A 260 14.53 -7.41 -33.20
C GLU A 260 15.34 -8.27 -32.22
N GLY A 261 16.47 -7.73 -31.75
CA GLY A 261 17.35 -8.41 -30.79
C GLY A 261 16.66 -8.69 -29.45
N VAL A 262 17.20 -9.64 -28.69
CA VAL A 262 16.75 -9.92 -27.32
C VAL A 262 17.19 -8.80 -26.39
N SER A 263 16.24 -8.13 -25.73
CA SER A 263 16.53 -7.14 -24.68
C SER A 263 17.28 -7.77 -23.51
N ILE A 264 18.21 -7.01 -22.90
CA ILE A 264 19.01 -7.43 -21.75
C ILE A 264 18.22 -7.52 -20.44
N ASP A 265 17.03 -6.92 -20.37
CA ASP A 265 16.14 -7.00 -19.20
C ASP A 265 14.91 -7.88 -19.43
N ALA A 266 14.78 -8.51 -20.60
CA ALA A 266 13.66 -9.41 -20.87
C ALA A 266 13.66 -10.61 -19.89
N PRO A 267 12.53 -10.98 -19.26
CA PRO A 267 12.45 -12.10 -18.32
C PRO A 267 12.45 -13.46 -19.04
N ILE A 268 13.44 -13.66 -19.91
CA ILE A 268 13.64 -14.87 -20.71
C ILE A 268 14.65 -15.75 -19.97
N PRO A 269 14.31 -17.03 -19.70
CA PRO A 269 15.24 -17.94 -19.06
C PRO A 269 16.53 -18.10 -19.86
N TYR A 270 17.64 -18.24 -19.14
CA TYR A 270 18.93 -18.64 -19.70
C TYR A 270 19.75 -19.35 -18.63
N ARG A 271 20.68 -20.21 -19.05
CA ARG A 271 21.51 -20.97 -18.12
C ARG A 271 22.77 -20.21 -17.77
N VAL A 272 23.16 -20.28 -16.51
CA VAL A 272 24.49 -19.84 -16.04
C VAL A 272 25.61 -20.55 -16.82
N THR A 273 25.43 -21.82 -17.20
CA THR A 273 26.42 -22.55 -18.01
C THR A 273 26.63 -21.92 -19.39
N ASP A 274 25.59 -21.32 -19.97
CA ASP A 274 25.71 -20.64 -21.26
C ASP A 274 26.45 -19.30 -21.09
N LEU A 275 26.24 -18.58 -19.98
CA LEU A 275 27.05 -17.41 -19.63
C LEU A 275 28.53 -17.78 -19.49
N LEU A 276 28.85 -18.82 -18.71
CA LEU A 276 30.22 -19.28 -18.50
C LEU A 276 30.89 -19.67 -19.82
N THR A 277 30.16 -20.39 -20.68
CA THR A 277 30.68 -20.78 -22.01
C THR A 277 31.00 -19.57 -22.88
N PHE A 278 30.14 -18.54 -22.84
CA PHE A 278 30.38 -17.30 -23.58
C PHE A 278 31.60 -16.54 -23.04
N ILE A 279 31.71 -16.40 -21.72
CA ILE A 279 32.82 -15.73 -21.03
C ILE A 279 34.15 -16.42 -21.33
N GLU A 280 34.17 -17.74 -21.49
CA GLU A 280 35.40 -18.49 -21.78
C GLU A 280 35.81 -18.41 -23.24
N LYS A 281 34.88 -18.70 -24.17
CA LYS A 281 35.19 -18.92 -25.59
C LYS A 281 34.94 -17.69 -26.45
N ALA A 282 33.68 -17.25 -26.54
CA ALA A 282 33.27 -16.18 -27.44
C ALA A 282 33.93 -14.83 -27.07
N ALA A 283 34.13 -14.60 -25.78
CA ALA A 283 34.81 -13.40 -25.29
C ALA A 283 36.30 -13.35 -25.71
N GLU A 284 36.94 -14.51 -25.90
CA GLU A 284 38.31 -14.58 -26.41
C GLU A 284 38.38 -14.08 -27.85
N ASP A 285 37.46 -14.56 -28.70
CA ASP A 285 37.36 -14.17 -30.11
C ASP A 285 37.05 -12.68 -30.28
N LEU A 286 36.37 -12.07 -29.30
CA LEU A 286 36.03 -10.66 -29.25
C LEU A 286 37.14 -9.77 -28.64
N GLY A 287 38.27 -10.36 -28.25
CA GLY A 287 39.44 -9.62 -27.75
C GLY A 287 39.39 -9.23 -26.27
N HIS A 288 38.48 -9.79 -25.47
CA HIS A 288 38.48 -9.55 -24.03
C HIS A 288 39.68 -10.23 -23.34
N SER A 289 40.38 -9.49 -22.49
CA SER A 289 41.57 -10.01 -21.79
C SER A 289 41.25 -11.22 -20.90
N LEU A 290 42.20 -12.14 -20.78
CA LEU A 290 42.08 -13.31 -19.89
C LEU A 290 41.81 -12.89 -18.44
N ALA A 291 42.36 -11.75 -18.01
CA ALA A 291 42.16 -11.22 -16.66
C ALA A 291 40.69 -10.83 -16.41
N VAL A 292 40.05 -10.11 -17.34
CA VAL A 292 38.62 -9.72 -17.23
C VAL A 292 37.74 -10.96 -17.22
N ARG A 293 37.96 -11.90 -18.15
CA ARG A 293 37.21 -13.17 -18.23
C ARG A 293 37.32 -13.97 -16.93
N SER A 294 38.53 -14.09 -16.39
CA SER A 294 38.78 -14.85 -15.15
C SER A 294 38.14 -14.20 -13.93
N ARG A 295 38.18 -12.86 -13.81
CA ARG A 295 37.52 -12.15 -12.71
C ARG A 295 36.01 -12.32 -12.76
N LEU A 296 35.37 -12.08 -13.91
CA LEU A 296 33.92 -12.22 -14.05
C LEU A 296 33.46 -13.66 -13.81
N ARG A 297 34.18 -14.65 -14.34
CA ARG A 297 33.94 -16.07 -14.04
C ARG A 297 34.04 -16.34 -12.55
N GLY A 298 35.11 -15.87 -11.90
CA GLY A 298 35.32 -16.02 -10.46
C GLY A 298 34.15 -15.48 -9.65
N ARG A 299 33.72 -14.24 -9.94
CA ARG A 299 32.56 -13.61 -9.29
C ARG A 299 31.28 -14.42 -9.46
N LEU A 300 31.00 -14.88 -10.68
CA LEU A 300 29.82 -15.69 -10.97
C LEU A 300 29.85 -17.01 -10.18
N MET A 301 30.99 -17.70 -10.15
CA MET A 301 31.15 -18.94 -9.38
C MET A 301 31.01 -18.72 -7.87
N THR A 302 31.58 -17.63 -7.34
CA THR A 302 31.43 -17.26 -5.92
C THR A 302 29.98 -16.95 -5.59
N ALA A 303 29.26 -16.21 -6.46
CA ALA A 303 27.86 -15.87 -6.25
C ALA A 303 26.95 -17.10 -6.25
N ILE A 304 27.21 -18.08 -7.13
CA ILE A 304 26.48 -19.37 -7.16
C ILE A 304 26.72 -20.18 -5.88
N ALA A 305 27.94 -20.13 -5.35
CA ALA A 305 28.31 -20.87 -4.14
C ALA A 305 27.83 -20.19 -2.85
N ASP A 306 27.43 -18.91 -2.88
CA ASP A 306 26.96 -18.17 -1.71
C ASP A 306 25.56 -18.65 -1.26
N PRO A 307 25.42 -19.23 -0.05
CA PRO A 307 24.14 -19.71 0.46
C PRO A 307 23.07 -18.61 0.56
N ARG A 308 23.47 -17.35 0.75
CA ARG A 308 22.55 -16.20 0.81
C ARG A 308 21.87 -15.98 -0.53
N LEU A 309 22.58 -16.25 -1.63
CA LEU A 309 22.09 -16.09 -3.01
C LEU A 309 21.40 -17.35 -3.55
N SER A 310 21.19 -18.38 -2.72
CA SER A 310 20.52 -19.62 -3.12
C SER A 310 19.12 -19.39 -3.69
N ILE A 311 18.39 -18.36 -3.22
CA ILE A 311 17.07 -17.97 -3.76
C ILE A 311 17.14 -17.54 -5.25
N ILE A 312 18.31 -17.08 -5.70
CA ILE A 312 18.59 -16.59 -7.07
C ILE A 312 19.21 -17.68 -7.94
N PHE A 313 20.26 -18.33 -7.47
CA PHE A 313 21.02 -19.29 -8.30
C PHE A 313 20.49 -20.72 -8.21
N GLY A 314 19.75 -21.07 -7.15
CA GLY A 314 19.14 -22.38 -6.97
C GLY A 314 20.13 -23.55 -7.06
N THR A 315 19.59 -24.78 -7.07
CA THR A 315 20.38 -26.02 -7.24
C THR A 315 19.92 -26.85 -8.45
N ALA A 316 18.80 -26.47 -9.08
CA ALA A 316 18.17 -27.21 -10.17
C ALA A 316 18.60 -26.69 -11.55
N ALA A 317 18.49 -27.55 -12.56
CA ALA A 317 18.65 -27.12 -13.95
C ALA A 317 17.70 -25.96 -14.28
N THR A 318 18.20 -24.93 -14.96
CA THR A 318 17.36 -23.80 -15.36
C THR A 318 16.21 -24.30 -16.22
N THR A 319 15.00 -24.09 -15.72
CA THR A 319 13.73 -24.35 -16.39
C THR A 319 12.94 -23.06 -16.45
N ASP A 320 12.11 -22.91 -17.48
CA ASP A 320 11.13 -21.83 -17.50
C ASP A 320 10.06 -22.14 -16.44
N ASN A 321 10.05 -21.33 -15.37
CA ASN A 321 9.10 -21.44 -14.28
C ASN A 321 8.26 -20.17 -14.10
N LEU A 322 8.31 -19.24 -15.07
CA LEU A 322 7.67 -17.93 -14.94
C LEU A 322 6.16 -18.06 -14.75
N SER A 323 5.50 -18.88 -15.57
CA SER A 323 4.05 -19.11 -15.47
C SER A 323 3.66 -19.65 -14.09
N THR A 324 4.37 -20.69 -13.61
CA THR A 324 4.14 -21.26 -12.28
C THR A 324 4.34 -20.22 -11.18
N LEU A 325 5.42 -19.43 -11.26
CA LEU A 325 5.73 -18.38 -10.30
C LEU A 325 4.64 -17.30 -10.27
N LEU A 326 4.16 -16.84 -11.43
CA LEU A 326 3.07 -15.87 -11.51
C LEU A 326 1.76 -16.43 -10.93
N CYS A 327 1.42 -17.68 -11.25
CA CYS A 327 0.26 -18.36 -10.66
C CYS A 327 0.38 -18.50 -9.14
N ASP A 328 1.58 -18.74 -8.61
CA ASP A 328 1.81 -18.88 -7.18
C ASP A 328 1.75 -17.52 -6.46
N LEU A 329 2.44 -16.49 -6.99
CA LEU A 329 2.55 -15.15 -6.41
C LEU A 329 1.22 -14.38 -6.47
N PHE A 330 0.53 -14.40 -7.62
CA PHE A 330 -0.68 -13.61 -7.85
C PHE A 330 -1.95 -14.45 -7.79
N ARG A 331 -1.83 -15.74 -7.42
CA ARG A 331 -2.93 -16.69 -7.27
C ARG A 331 -3.79 -16.80 -8.54
N LEU A 332 -3.17 -16.68 -9.71
CA LEU A 332 -3.84 -16.81 -11.00
C LEU A 332 -4.43 -18.22 -11.11
N ASP A 333 -5.76 -18.28 -11.16
CA ASP A 333 -6.55 -19.52 -11.19
C ASP A 333 -6.16 -20.52 -10.08
N ARG A 334 -5.71 -20.00 -8.92
CA ARG A 334 -5.39 -20.79 -7.73
C ARG A 334 -6.28 -20.40 -6.56
N SER A 335 -6.64 -21.40 -5.74
CA SER A 335 -7.20 -21.18 -4.39
C SER A 335 -6.17 -21.57 -3.33
N PRO A 336 -6.07 -20.85 -2.21
CA PRO A 336 -6.81 -19.63 -1.86
C PRO A 336 -6.37 -18.37 -2.63
N PRO A 337 -7.16 -17.27 -2.57
CA PRO A 337 -6.97 -16.08 -3.42
C PRO A 337 -5.84 -15.12 -2.98
N LEU A 338 -5.30 -15.25 -1.76
CA LEU A 338 -4.20 -14.43 -1.26
C LEU A 338 -2.89 -15.23 -1.23
N ALA A 339 -1.81 -14.64 -1.73
CA ALA A 339 -0.44 -15.08 -1.43
C ALA A 339 0.16 -14.21 -0.33
N VAL A 340 0.90 -14.81 0.61
CA VAL A 340 1.72 -14.10 1.59
C VAL A 340 3.17 -14.49 1.36
N LEU A 341 3.97 -13.56 0.82
CA LEU A 341 5.38 -13.75 0.55
C LEU A 341 6.21 -13.33 1.75
N GLN A 342 6.81 -14.30 2.43
CA GLN A 342 7.64 -14.08 3.61
C GLN A 342 9.06 -13.66 3.20
N LEU A 343 9.51 -12.50 3.66
CA LEU A 343 10.86 -11.99 3.38
C LEU A 343 11.72 -11.85 4.65
N GLY A 344 11.17 -12.11 5.83
CA GLY A 344 11.86 -11.85 7.12
C GLY A 344 13.14 -12.65 7.35
N ARG A 345 13.38 -13.71 6.57
CA ARG A 345 14.61 -14.54 6.65
C ARG A 345 15.71 -14.09 5.69
N LEU A 346 15.41 -13.17 4.78
CA LEU A 346 16.39 -12.67 3.81
C LEU A 346 17.27 -11.59 4.42
N THR A 347 18.53 -11.58 4.00
CA THR A 347 19.57 -10.66 4.49
C THR A 347 20.24 -9.95 3.32
N ALA A 348 21.19 -9.04 3.59
CA ALA A 348 21.99 -8.35 2.57
C ALA A 348 21.19 -7.54 1.53
N GLY A 349 19.97 -7.10 1.87
CA GLY A 349 19.10 -6.34 0.96
C GLY A 349 18.39 -7.19 -0.11
N LEU A 350 18.50 -8.52 -0.04
CA LEU A 350 17.84 -9.42 -0.99
C LEU A 350 16.32 -9.31 -0.93
N ASP A 351 15.76 -9.01 0.24
CA ASP A 351 14.34 -8.68 0.39
C ASP A 351 13.93 -7.54 -0.55
N LYS A 352 14.71 -6.46 -0.63
CA LYS A 352 14.42 -5.32 -1.51
C LYS A 352 14.55 -5.70 -2.98
N LEU A 353 15.57 -6.49 -3.34
CA LEU A 353 15.72 -7.05 -4.68
C LEU A 353 14.48 -7.88 -5.08
N ILE A 354 14.00 -8.76 -4.19
CA ILE A 354 12.80 -9.57 -4.45
C ILE A 354 11.56 -8.67 -4.61
N VAL A 355 11.39 -7.64 -3.78
CA VAL A 355 10.29 -6.68 -3.94
C VAL A 355 10.35 -5.99 -5.30
N SER A 356 11.55 -5.61 -5.76
CA SER A 356 11.76 -5.03 -7.10
C SER A 356 11.27 -5.97 -8.21
N VAL A 357 11.70 -7.23 -8.19
CA VAL A 357 11.26 -8.26 -9.16
C VAL A 357 9.74 -8.46 -9.11
N VAL A 358 9.17 -8.61 -7.91
CA VAL A 358 7.72 -8.81 -7.71
C VAL A 358 6.93 -7.62 -8.27
N CYS A 359 7.36 -6.39 -8.02
CA CYS A 359 6.67 -5.20 -8.51
C CYS A 359 6.69 -5.12 -10.04
N ARG A 360 7.82 -5.47 -10.67
CA ARG A 360 7.89 -5.55 -12.15
C ARG A 360 6.99 -6.64 -12.72
N LEU A 361 6.93 -7.80 -12.07
CA LEU A 361 6.02 -8.88 -12.48
C LEU A 361 4.55 -8.49 -12.30
N ALA A 362 4.19 -7.83 -11.19
CA ALA A 362 2.84 -7.32 -10.95
C ALA A 362 2.44 -6.29 -12.02
N ALA A 363 3.35 -5.37 -12.32
CA ALA A 363 3.21 -4.36 -13.36
C ALA A 363 2.96 -4.97 -14.75
N ALA A 364 3.77 -5.97 -15.13
CA ALA A 364 3.61 -6.67 -16.39
C ALA A 364 2.29 -7.47 -16.42
N LEU A 365 1.96 -8.17 -15.33
CA LEU A 365 0.72 -8.94 -15.23
C LEU A 365 -0.51 -8.04 -15.42
N ALA A 366 -0.56 -6.89 -14.77
CA ALA A 366 -1.68 -5.96 -14.84
C ALA A 366 -1.90 -5.41 -16.26
N GLU A 367 -0.80 -5.14 -16.97
CA GLU A 367 -0.84 -4.73 -18.37
C GLU A 367 -1.42 -5.82 -19.28
N TRP A 368 -1.20 -7.10 -18.96
CA TRP A 368 -1.70 -8.24 -19.72
C TRP A 368 -3.13 -8.63 -19.35
N SER A 369 -3.51 -8.54 -18.06
CA SER A 369 -4.83 -8.97 -17.56
C SER A 369 -5.95 -7.96 -17.79
N GLY A 370 -5.59 -6.68 -17.99
CA GLY A 370 -6.56 -5.57 -18.01
C GLY A 370 -7.34 -5.44 -16.69
N ILE A 371 -8.55 -4.87 -16.74
CA ILE A 371 -9.37 -4.51 -15.56
C ILE A 371 -10.20 -5.68 -15.01
N SER A 372 -10.26 -6.83 -15.72
CA SER A 372 -11.17 -7.93 -15.35
C SER A 372 -10.92 -8.52 -13.96
N ARG A 373 -9.68 -8.44 -13.47
CA ARG A 373 -9.27 -8.82 -12.11
C ARG A 373 -8.17 -7.86 -11.66
N HIS A 374 -8.36 -7.21 -10.52
CA HIS A 374 -7.35 -6.25 -10.03
C HIS A 374 -6.14 -6.99 -9.46
N THR A 375 -4.94 -6.64 -9.91
CA THR A 375 -3.70 -7.05 -9.26
C THR A 375 -3.43 -6.13 -8.08
N LEU A 376 -3.56 -6.67 -6.86
CA LEU A 376 -3.38 -5.94 -5.62
C LEU A 376 -2.07 -6.39 -4.94
N VAL A 377 -1.09 -5.49 -4.91
CA VAL A 377 0.15 -5.69 -4.15
C VAL A 377 0.01 -4.99 -2.81
N LEU A 378 0.29 -5.70 -1.73
CA LEU A 378 0.18 -5.21 -0.36
C LEU A 378 1.57 -5.22 0.28
N MET A 379 1.95 -4.15 0.95
CA MET A 379 3.27 -4.02 1.58
C MET A 379 3.14 -3.54 3.02
N ASP A 380 3.51 -4.38 3.98
CA ASP A 380 3.68 -3.91 5.35
C ASP A 380 5.04 -3.20 5.50
N ASN A 381 5.07 -2.13 6.30
CA ASN A 381 6.27 -1.33 6.58
C ASN A 381 7.01 -0.88 5.30
N ALA A 382 6.29 -0.20 4.42
CA ALA A 382 6.73 0.18 3.09
C ALA A 382 7.95 1.12 3.08
N GLU A 383 8.26 1.83 4.17
CA GLU A 383 9.51 2.59 4.31
C GLU A 383 10.78 1.74 4.14
N ARG A 384 10.67 0.41 4.30
CA ARG A 384 11.76 -0.53 4.03
C ARG A 384 12.09 -0.68 2.55
N TYR A 385 11.11 -0.49 1.67
CA TYR A 385 11.20 -0.78 0.24
C TYR A 385 11.07 0.47 -0.64
N ALA A 386 10.32 1.46 -0.18
CA ALA A 386 10.16 2.76 -0.84
C ALA A 386 10.56 3.91 0.10
N PRO A 387 11.81 3.95 0.61
CA PRO A 387 12.24 5.02 1.50
C PRO A 387 12.29 6.37 0.78
N ALA A 388 12.01 7.46 1.52
CA ALA A 388 12.13 8.82 1.02
C ALA A 388 13.54 9.14 0.51
N GLU A 389 14.57 8.63 1.20
CA GLU A 389 15.97 8.75 0.86
C GLU A 389 16.57 7.37 0.58
N VAL A 390 17.28 7.23 -0.54
CA VAL A 390 17.93 5.97 -0.94
C VAL A 390 19.34 5.94 -0.37
N GLN A 391 19.63 4.92 0.42
CA GLN A 391 20.94 4.73 1.06
C GLN A 391 21.79 3.66 0.37
N ASP A 392 21.15 2.76 -0.38
CA ASP A 392 21.79 1.61 -1.01
C ASP A 392 21.08 1.22 -2.32
N GLU A 393 21.80 0.48 -3.15
CA GLU A 393 21.38 0.06 -4.49
C GLU A 393 20.13 -0.82 -4.49
N ALA A 394 20.00 -1.71 -3.51
CA ALA A 394 18.81 -2.57 -3.37
C ALA A 394 17.57 -1.75 -3.04
N SER A 395 17.71 -0.74 -2.18
CA SER A 395 16.66 0.24 -1.89
C SER A 395 16.26 1.04 -3.14
N ARG A 396 17.22 1.37 -4.01
CA ARG A 396 16.92 2.03 -5.29
C ARG A 396 16.05 1.15 -6.19
N PHE A 397 16.44 -0.11 -6.39
CA PHE A 397 15.70 -1.06 -7.23
C PHE A 397 14.25 -1.22 -6.77
N ALA A 398 14.05 -1.49 -5.48
CA ALA A 398 12.71 -1.64 -4.90
C ALA A 398 11.88 -0.36 -5.07
N ARG A 399 12.46 0.79 -4.74
CA ARG A 399 11.78 2.09 -4.82
C ARG A 399 11.36 2.42 -6.25
N ASP A 400 12.23 2.21 -7.23
CA ASP A 400 11.92 2.48 -8.64
C ASP A 400 10.84 1.55 -9.18
N ALA A 401 10.90 0.26 -8.85
CA ALA A 401 9.86 -0.70 -9.24
C ALA A 401 8.51 -0.39 -8.59
N ILE A 402 8.48 0.02 -7.32
CA ILE A 402 7.27 0.47 -6.63
C ILE A 402 6.71 1.74 -7.28
N ARG A 403 7.56 2.71 -7.61
CA ARG A 403 7.13 3.94 -8.31
C ARG A 403 6.50 3.63 -9.66
N VAL A 404 7.07 2.69 -10.41
CA VAL A 404 6.52 2.24 -11.70
C VAL A 404 5.19 1.49 -11.52
N LEU A 405 5.02 0.75 -10.42
CA LEU A 405 3.76 0.08 -10.09
C LEU A 405 2.68 1.09 -9.68
N GLY A 406 2.98 1.99 -8.74
CA GLY A 406 2.03 2.98 -8.20
C GLY A 406 1.70 4.12 -9.17
N GLY A 407 2.61 4.48 -10.08
CA GLY A 407 2.38 5.51 -11.10
C GLY A 407 1.54 5.07 -12.30
N ARG A 408 1.06 3.82 -12.33
CA ARG A 408 0.27 3.29 -13.44
C ARG A 408 -1.14 3.90 -13.49
N PRO A 409 -1.74 4.06 -14.69
CA PRO A 409 -3.12 4.48 -14.82
C PRO A 409 -4.07 3.48 -14.14
N ARG A 410 -5.08 4.00 -13.45
CA ARG A 410 -6.15 3.22 -12.78
C ARG A 410 -6.80 2.16 -13.68
N LYS A 411 -6.90 2.46 -14.98
CA LYS A 411 -7.46 1.58 -16.04
C LYS A 411 -6.63 0.32 -16.33
N LEU A 412 -5.47 0.13 -15.71
CA LEU A 412 -4.66 -1.08 -15.84
C LEU A 412 -4.96 -2.11 -14.73
N GLY A 413 -5.94 -1.86 -13.85
CA GLY A 413 -6.37 -2.84 -12.86
C GLY A 413 -5.27 -3.19 -11.85
N THR A 414 -4.42 -2.24 -11.49
CA THR A 414 -3.34 -2.42 -10.51
C THR A 414 -3.56 -1.52 -9.30
N ALA A 415 -3.42 -2.09 -8.11
CA ALA A 415 -3.55 -1.38 -6.84
C ALA A 415 -2.37 -1.68 -5.92
N LEU A 416 -1.87 -0.65 -5.24
CA LEU A 416 -0.87 -0.79 -4.18
C LEU A 416 -1.50 -0.41 -2.85
N GLY A 417 -1.53 -1.34 -1.90
CA GLY A 417 -1.91 -1.07 -0.51
C GLY A 417 -0.68 -1.12 0.38
N LEU A 418 -0.41 -0.08 1.16
CA LEU A 418 0.79 -0.03 1.99
C LEU A 418 0.52 0.37 3.43
N THR A 419 1.43 -0.01 4.32
CA THR A 419 1.50 0.56 5.67
C THR A 419 2.80 1.31 5.85
N ALA A 420 2.77 2.40 6.63
CA ALA A 420 3.99 3.16 6.95
C ALA A 420 3.90 3.83 8.31
N SER A 421 5.05 4.01 8.97
CA SER A 421 5.07 4.72 10.27
C SER A 421 4.81 6.23 10.15
N SER A 422 5.15 6.83 9.01
CA SER A 422 4.93 8.25 8.73
C SER A 422 4.99 8.53 7.22
N PRO A 423 4.16 9.46 6.69
CA PRO A 423 4.26 9.86 5.28
C PRO A 423 5.65 10.39 4.88
N ARG A 424 6.41 10.99 5.81
CA ARG A 424 7.73 11.57 5.51
C ARG A 424 8.82 10.53 5.25
N LYS A 425 8.59 9.27 5.64
CA LYS A 425 9.58 8.20 5.52
C LYS A 425 9.47 7.43 4.21
N ILE A 426 8.38 7.60 3.49
CA ILE A 426 8.13 6.91 2.23
C ILE A 426 8.26 7.87 1.04
N LEU A 427 8.53 7.32 -0.13
CA LEU A 427 8.51 8.05 -1.39
C LEU A 427 7.17 8.80 -1.56
N THR A 428 7.24 10.04 -2.05
CA THR A 428 6.06 10.82 -2.41
C THR A 428 5.43 10.28 -3.70
N GLY A 429 4.10 10.14 -3.74
CA GLY A 429 3.38 9.61 -4.92
C GLY A 429 3.43 8.09 -5.06
N THR A 430 3.54 7.36 -3.95
CA THR A 430 3.60 5.89 -3.92
C THR A 430 2.22 5.24 -4.13
N CYS A 431 1.15 5.92 -3.76
CA CYS A 431 -0.26 5.54 -3.99
C CYS A 431 -1.05 6.80 -4.36
#